data_AF-A0A820PMN9-F1
#
_entry.id   AF-A0A820PMN9-F1
#
_cell.length_a   1.000
_cell.length_b   1.000
_cell.length_c   1.000
_cell.angle_alpha   90.00
_cell.angle_beta   90.00
_cell.angle_gamma   90.00
#
_symmetry.space_group_name_H-M   'P 1'
#
loop_
_entity.id
_entity.type
_entity.pdbx_description
1 polymer ?
#
loop_
_entity_poly.entity_id
_entity_poly.type
_entity_poly.pdbx_seq_one_letter_code
_entity_poly.pdbx_strand_id
1 'polypeptide(L)'
;DFHLFISIRPGIILWPALNLLLLLTILKYNRQISIRFTLSILLQTIYIINVFINETTMIRQSLDISPPSSFDALFTNLCWVPFMATLTSFYIGKSHRPVHTYILLSSIIFFSLGFLLQRLAIRQRL
;
A
#
# COMPACT_ATOMS: atom_id res chain seq x y z
N ASP A 1 -7.43 -21.52 9.13
CA ASP A 1 -6.03 -21.92 8.83
C ASP A 1 -5.04 -20.82 9.19
N PHE A 2 -4.12 -21.12 10.12
CA PHE A 2 -3.11 -20.18 10.62
C PHE A 2 -2.22 -19.62 9.50
N HIS A 3 -1.92 -20.45 8.49
CA HIS A 3 -1.14 -20.05 7.33
C HIS A 3 -1.86 -19.00 6.46
N LEU A 4 -3.18 -19.14 6.23
CA LEU A 4 -3.95 -18.13 5.49
C LEU A 4 -4.06 -16.80 6.24
N PHE A 5 -4.15 -16.86 7.57
CA PHE A 5 -4.18 -15.66 8.40
C PHE A 5 -2.87 -14.87 8.31
N ILE A 6 -1.72 -15.56 8.39
CA ILE A 6 -0.41 -14.93 8.34
C ILE A 6 -0.08 -14.36 6.95
N SER A 7 -0.55 -15.01 5.88
CA SER A 7 -0.20 -14.59 4.52
C SER A 7 -0.75 -13.22 4.11
N ILE A 8 -1.83 -12.73 4.73
CA ILE A 8 -2.54 -11.53 4.23
C ILE A 8 -2.68 -10.46 5.31
N ARG A 9 -3.14 -10.83 6.50
CA ARG A 9 -3.58 -9.86 7.51
C ARG A 9 -2.45 -9.08 8.16
N PRO A 10 -1.38 -9.70 8.69
CA PRO A 10 -0.35 -8.93 9.39
C PRO A 10 0.39 -7.96 8.46
N GLY A 11 0.70 -8.34 7.23
CA GLY A 11 1.36 -7.45 6.26
C GLY A 11 0.55 -6.23 5.86
N ILE A 12 -0.74 -6.46 5.54
CA ILE A 12 -1.65 -5.39 5.09
C ILE A 12 -2.04 -4.46 6.24
N ILE A 13 -2.07 -4.94 7.49
CA ILE A 13 -2.32 -4.10 8.68
C ILE A 13 -1.06 -3.33 9.10
N LEU A 14 0.12 -3.91 8.93
CA LEU A 14 1.39 -3.27 9.32
C LEU A 14 1.70 -2.05 8.45
N TRP A 15 1.37 -2.10 7.16
CA TRP A 15 1.59 -0.98 6.24
C TRP A 15 0.88 0.33 6.65
N PRO A 16 -0.44 0.38 6.87
CA PRO A 16 -1.12 1.62 7.32
C PRO A 16 -0.64 2.05 8.71
N ALA A 17 -0.30 1.12 9.60
CA ALA A 17 0.27 1.46 10.91
C ALA A 17 1.62 2.18 10.79
N LEU A 18 2.51 1.72 9.91
CA LEU A 18 3.78 2.38 9.61
C LEU A 18 3.60 3.75 8.96
N ASN A 19 2.65 3.89 8.03
CA ASN A 19 2.31 5.20 7.45
C ASN A 19 1.82 6.19 8.50
N LEU A 20 1.02 5.72 9.46
CA LEU A 20 0.52 6.54 10.57
C LEU A 20 1.65 6.96 11.51
N LEU A 21 2.55 6.04 11.86
CA LEU A 21 3.76 6.33 12.64
C LEU A 21 4.65 7.37 11.95
N LEU A 22 4.81 7.25 10.62
CA LEU A 22 5.56 8.21 9.83
C LEU A 22 4.92 9.59 9.83
N LEU A 23 3.60 9.68 9.70
CA LEU A 23 2.85 10.92 9.76
C LEU A 23 2.99 11.60 11.12
N LEU A 24 2.88 10.84 12.22
CA LEU A 24 3.10 11.34 13.58
C LEU A 24 4.53 11.85 13.78
N THR A 25 5.51 11.15 13.21
CA THR A 25 6.92 11.54 13.28
C THR A 25 7.15 12.87 12.56
N ILE A 26 6.61 13.04 11.35
CA ILE A 26 6.75 14.29 10.58
C ILE A 26 6.04 15.46 11.27
N LEU A 27 4.87 15.22 11.85
CA LEU A 27 4.15 16.22 12.65
C LEU A 27 4.98 16.69 13.85
N LYS A 28 5.67 15.77 14.52
CA LYS A 28 6.52 16.06 15.67
C LYS A 28 7.76 16.89 15.28
N TYR A 29 8.42 16.59 14.17
CA TYR A 29 9.71 17.19 13.81
C TYR A 29 9.60 18.42 12.89
N ASN A 30 8.70 18.41 11.90
CA ASN A 30 8.71 19.40 10.82
C ASN A 30 7.54 20.39 10.86
N ARG A 31 6.53 20.17 11.74
CA ARG A 31 5.30 20.97 11.93
C ARG A 31 4.43 21.24 10.70
N GLN A 32 4.93 21.04 9.48
CA GLN A 32 4.21 21.20 8.23
C GLN A 32 4.18 19.87 7.48
N ILE A 33 2.98 19.47 7.04
CA ILE A 33 2.80 18.29 6.21
C ILE A 33 2.81 18.72 4.73
N SER A 34 3.70 18.12 3.94
CA SER A 34 3.76 18.36 2.50
C SER A 34 2.55 17.76 1.77
N ILE A 35 1.95 18.50 0.83
CA ILE A 35 0.77 18.04 0.06
C ILE A 35 1.00 16.69 -0.65
N ARG A 36 2.22 16.46 -1.15
CA ARG A 36 2.60 15.21 -1.83
C ARG A 36 2.62 14.01 -0.88
N PHE A 37 3.04 14.26 0.35
CA PHE A 37 3.09 13.23 1.38
C PHE A 37 1.68 12.81 1.79
N THR A 38 0.80 13.78 2.01
CA THR A 38 -0.63 13.53 2.26
C THR A 38 -1.26 12.74 1.12
N LEU A 39 -1.00 13.14 -0.13
CA LEU A 39 -1.51 12.43 -1.30
C LEU A 39 -1.00 10.97 -1.36
N SER A 40 0.29 10.75 -1.11
CA SER A 40 0.88 9.40 -1.09
C SER A 40 0.21 8.50 -0.06
N ILE A 41 0.06 8.97 1.19
CA ILE A 41 -0.62 8.20 2.25
C ILE A 41 -2.07 7.94 1.89
N LEU A 42 -2.77 8.93 1.32
CA LEU A 42 -4.18 8.80 0.98
C LEU A 42 -4.38 7.74 -0.12
N LEU A 43 -3.59 7.78 -1.19
CA LEU A 43 -3.65 6.78 -2.26
C LEU A 43 -3.31 5.37 -1.75
N GLN A 44 -2.29 5.24 -0.89
CA GLN A 44 -1.96 3.95 -0.27
C GLN A 44 -3.09 3.44 0.62
N THR A 45 -3.75 4.32 1.38
CA THR A 45 -4.90 3.96 2.22
C THR A 45 -6.08 3.46 1.38
N ILE A 46 -6.41 4.16 0.27
CA ILE A 46 -7.46 3.72 -0.66
C ILE A 46 -7.15 2.33 -1.22
N TYR A 47 -5.89 2.10 -1.61
CA TYR A 47 -5.45 0.79 -2.09
C TYR A 47 -5.62 -0.29 -1.03
N ILE A 48 -5.16 -0.07 0.20
CA ILE A 48 -5.29 -1.02 1.31
C ILE A 48 -6.75 -1.37 1.58
N ILE A 49 -7.64 -0.36 1.62
CA ILE A 49 -9.09 -0.59 1.80
C ILE A 49 -9.65 -1.46 0.67
N ASN A 50 -9.25 -1.21 -0.58
CA ASN A 50 -9.71 -2.02 -1.71
C ASN A 50 -9.20 -3.47 -1.63
N VAL A 51 -7.97 -3.69 -1.13
CA VAL A 51 -7.46 -5.03 -0.88
C VAL A 51 -8.26 -5.73 0.22
N PHE A 52 -8.66 -5.02 1.28
CA PHE A 52 -9.53 -5.59 2.32
C PHE A 52 -10.93 -5.99 1.80
N ILE A 53 -11.55 -5.16 0.96
CA ILE A 53 -12.87 -5.48 0.38
C ILE A 53 -12.78 -6.71 -0.53
N ASN A 54 -11.66 -6.86 -1.24
CA ASN A 54 -11.43 -7.95 -2.18
C ASN A 54 -10.52 -9.05 -1.59
N GLU A 55 -10.50 -9.22 -0.26
CA GLU A 55 -9.59 -10.13 0.43
C GLU A 55 -9.70 -11.54 -0.17
N THR A 56 -10.92 -12.05 -0.36
CA THR A 56 -11.20 -13.41 -0.85
C THR A 56 -10.65 -13.71 -2.25
N THR A 57 -10.64 -12.72 -3.15
CA THR A 57 -10.09 -12.91 -4.51
C THR A 57 -8.56 -12.86 -4.50
N MET A 58 -7.98 -12.03 -3.64
CA MET A 58 -6.53 -11.95 -3.43
C MET A 58 -5.99 -13.21 -2.74
N ILE A 59 -6.72 -13.79 -1.77
CA ILE A 59 -6.37 -15.07 -1.13
C ILE A 59 -6.26 -16.18 -2.18
N ARG A 60 -7.25 -16.29 -3.07
CA ARG A 60 -7.24 -17.31 -4.14
C ARG A 60 -6.03 -17.12 -5.05
N GLN A 61 -5.78 -15.88 -5.46
CA GLN A 61 -4.67 -15.58 -6.35
C GLN A 61 -3.30 -15.84 -5.70
N SER A 62 -3.14 -15.62 -4.39
CA SER A 62 -1.86 -15.89 -3.71
C SER A 62 -1.62 -17.37 -3.47
N LEU A 63 -2.67 -18.16 -3.22
CA LEU A 63 -2.61 -19.63 -3.13
C LEU A 63 -2.18 -20.29 -4.45
N ASP A 64 -2.57 -19.72 -5.60
CA ASP A 64 -2.18 -20.25 -6.91
C ASP A 64 -0.68 -20.06 -7.21
N ILE A 65 -0.03 -19.07 -6.59
CA ILE A 65 1.36 -18.68 -6.90
C ILE A 65 2.36 -19.44 -6.02
N SER A 66 2.06 -19.62 -4.74
CA SER A 66 2.98 -20.25 -3.78
C SER A 66 2.22 -20.85 -2.61
N PRO A 67 2.65 -22.02 -2.09
CA PRO A 67 2.06 -22.56 -0.87
C PRO A 67 2.26 -21.56 0.28
N PRO A 68 1.22 -21.26 1.08
CA PRO A 68 1.27 -20.21 2.12
C PRO A 68 2.25 -20.51 3.27
N SER A 69 2.85 -21.70 3.30
CA SER A 69 3.83 -22.15 4.29
C SER A 69 5.29 -21.95 3.86
N SER A 70 5.54 -21.49 2.62
CA SER A 70 6.90 -21.27 2.16
C SER A 70 7.49 -19.99 2.77
N PHE A 71 8.77 -20.04 3.14
CA PHE A 71 9.45 -18.95 3.84
C PHE A 71 9.48 -17.65 3.01
N ASP A 72 9.65 -17.78 1.70
CA ASP A 72 9.61 -16.69 0.73
C ASP A 72 8.26 -15.95 0.73
N ALA A 73 7.14 -16.67 0.76
CA ALA A 73 5.81 -16.08 0.83
C ALA A 73 5.59 -15.37 2.17
N LEU A 74 5.99 -15.99 3.28
CA LEU A 74 5.88 -15.41 4.62
C LEU A 74 6.72 -14.14 4.77
N PHE A 75 7.99 -14.19 4.35
CA PHE A 75 8.90 -13.04 4.39
C PHE A 75 8.38 -11.88 3.53
N THR A 76 7.89 -12.19 2.33
CA THR A 76 7.39 -11.16 1.42
C THR A 76 6.18 -10.45 2.01
N ASN A 77 5.22 -11.21 2.55
CA ASN A 77 4.00 -10.66 3.11
C ASN A 77 4.24 -9.91 4.43
N LEU A 78 5.13 -10.39 5.30
CA LEU A 78 5.36 -9.81 6.63
C LEU A 78 6.36 -8.65 6.63
N CYS A 79 7.45 -8.78 5.86
CA CYS A 79 8.60 -7.87 5.95
C CYS A 79 8.82 -7.09 4.67
N TRP A 80 8.66 -7.68 3.48
CA TRP A 80 8.99 -6.95 2.27
C TRP A 80 7.96 -5.88 1.93
N VAL A 81 6.69 -6.28 1.79
CA VAL A 81 5.59 -5.40 1.34
C VAL A 81 5.41 -4.16 2.22
N PRO A 82 5.24 -4.28 3.56
CA PRO A 82 4.98 -3.11 4.38
C PRO A 82 6.19 -2.16 4.47
N PHE A 83 7.42 -2.68 4.47
CA PHE A 83 8.61 -1.85 4.59
C PHE A 83 8.95 -1.14 3.28
N MET A 84 8.89 -1.82 2.13
CA MET A 84 9.19 -1.19 0.84
C MET A 84 8.15 -0.14 0.45
N ALA A 85 6.87 -0.39 0.76
CA ALA A 85 5.83 0.57 0.45
C ALA A 85 5.93 1.83 1.33
N THR A 86 6.31 1.68 2.60
CA THR A 86 6.49 2.80 3.53
C THR A 86 7.80 3.55 3.29
N LEU A 87 8.83 2.91 2.74
CA LEU A 87 10.09 3.54 2.33
C LEU A 87 9.85 4.70 1.34
N THR A 88 8.94 4.50 0.40
CA THR A 88 8.58 5.53 -0.60
C THR A 88 7.97 6.75 0.09
N SER A 89 7.04 6.53 1.02
CA SER A 89 6.43 7.60 1.83
C SER A 89 7.46 8.30 2.71
N PHE A 90 8.41 7.56 3.29
CA PHE A 90 9.50 8.10 4.12
C PHE A 90 10.38 9.06 3.33
N TYR A 91 10.79 8.68 2.11
CA TYR A 91 11.61 9.53 1.26
C TYR A 91 10.89 10.82 0.85
N ILE A 92 9.61 10.72 0.48
CA ILE A 92 8.78 11.89 0.14
C ILE A 92 8.59 12.80 1.36
N GLY A 93 8.38 12.23 2.55
CA GLY A 93 8.20 13.00 3.79
C GLY A 93 9.46 13.77 4.22
N LYS A 94 10.65 13.21 3.95
CA LYS A 94 11.93 13.87 4.25
C LYS A 94 12.27 14.99 3.26
N SER A 95 11.92 14.82 1.98
CA SER A 95 12.23 15.79 0.93
C SER A 95 11.26 16.98 0.93
N HIS A 96 11.74 18.18 1.31
CA HIS A 96 10.96 19.43 1.34
C HIS A 96 10.92 20.17 -0.01
N ARG A 97 11.16 19.47 -1.12
CA ARG A 97 11.18 20.10 -2.43
C ARG A 97 9.76 20.47 -2.88
N PRO A 98 9.50 21.73 -3.26
CA PRO A 98 8.21 22.11 -3.82
C PRO A 98 8.02 21.35 -5.12
N VAL A 99 6.80 20.88 -5.35
CA VAL A 99 6.48 20.16 -6.57
C VAL A 99 5.28 20.76 -7.24
N HIS A 100 5.43 20.83 -8.55
CA HIS A 100 4.41 21.35 -9.41
C HIS A 100 3.16 20.48 -9.42
N THR A 101 2.02 21.16 -9.49
CA THR A 101 0.68 20.59 -9.48
C THR A 101 0.46 19.55 -10.58
N TYR A 102 1.12 19.70 -11.75
CA TYR A 102 0.99 18.74 -12.85
C TYR A 102 1.49 17.32 -12.50
N ILE A 103 2.54 17.20 -11.67
CA ILE A 103 3.06 15.89 -11.24
C ILE A 103 2.07 15.21 -10.28
N LEU A 104 1.44 16.00 -9.41
CA LEU A 104 0.39 15.51 -8.51
C LEU A 104 -0.82 15.01 -9.31
N LEU A 105 -1.27 15.80 -10.29
CA LEU A 105 -2.39 15.45 -11.15
C LEU A 105 -2.12 14.16 -11.94
N SER A 106 -0.93 14.05 -12.55
CA SER A 106 -0.50 12.86 -13.28
C SER A 106 -0.49 11.61 -12.39
N SER A 107 -0.03 11.74 -11.15
CA SER A 107 -0.02 10.63 -10.18
C SER A 107 -1.44 10.13 -9.87
N ILE A 108 -2.40 11.05 -9.71
CA ILE A 108 -3.82 10.71 -9.47
C ILE A 108 -4.43 10.00 -10.68
N ILE A 109 -4.16 10.50 -11.89
CA ILE A 109 -4.65 9.88 -13.13
C ILE A 109 -4.11 8.47 -13.27
N PHE A 110 -2.80 8.29 -13.04
CA PHE A 110 -2.15 6.99 -13.15
C PHE A 110 -2.71 5.99 -12.13
N PHE A 111 -2.89 6.42 -10.88
CA PHE A 111 -3.54 5.61 -9.85
C PHE A 111 -4.97 5.23 -10.25
N SER A 112 -5.75 6.18 -10.75
CA SER A 112 -7.15 5.95 -11.12
C SER A 112 -7.28 4.97 -12.28
N LEU A 113 -6.42 5.08 -13.30
CA LEU A 113 -6.35 4.14 -14.42
C LEU A 113 -6.00 2.73 -13.93
N GLY A 114 -4.96 2.60 -13.10
CA GLY A 114 -4.57 1.31 -12.51
C GLY A 114 -5.70 0.68 -11.69
N PHE A 115 -6.40 1.49 -10.90
CA PHE A 115 -7.54 1.04 -10.11
C PHE A 115 -8.72 0.54 -10.95
N LEU A 116 -9.03 1.24 -12.04
CA LEU A 116 -10.08 0.83 -12.98
C LEU A 116 -9.70 -0.47 -13.70
N LEU A 117 -8.46 -0.58 -14.19
CA LEU A 117 -7.97 -1.79 -14.85
C LEU A 117 -8.04 -3.00 -13.92
N GLN A 118 -7.61 -2.86 -12.67
CA GLN A 118 -7.70 -3.93 -11.69
C GLN A 118 -9.15 -4.37 -11.46
N ARG A 119 -10.10 -3.43 -11.35
CA ARG A 119 -11.52 -3.74 -11.20
C ARG A 119 -12.12 -4.43 -12.41
N LEU A 120 -11.75 -4.00 -13.62
CA LEU A 120 -12.18 -4.65 -14.85
C LEU A 120 -11.65 -6.09 -14.94
N ALA A 121 -10.38 -6.31 -14.61
CA ALA A 121 -9.78 -7.64 -14.60
C ALA A 121 -10.46 -8.58 -13.59
N ILE A 122 -10.82 -8.09 -12.40
CA ILE A 122 -11.56 -8.87 -11.41
C ILE A 122 -12.96 -9.22 -11.93
N ARG A 123 -13.66 -8.28 -12.58
CA ARG A 123 -14.97 -8.54 -13.19
C ARG A 123 -14.93 -9.56 -14.31
N GLN A 124 -13.86 -9.59 -15.12
CA GLN A 124 -13.69 -10.55 -16.21
C GLN A 124 -13.41 -11.98 -15.74
N ARG A 125 -12.91 -12.15 -14.50
CA ARG A 125 -12.61 -13.46 -13.91
C ARG A 125 -13.79 -14.08 -13.16
N LEU A 126 -14.84 -13.32 -12.88
CA LEU A 126 -16.09 -13.78 -12.26
C LEU A 126 -17.06 -14.27 -13.34
#